data_AF-A0A2D9TBG0-F1
#
_entry.id   AF-A0A2D9TBG0-F1
#
_cell.length_a   1.000
_cell.length_b   1.000
_cell.length_c   1.000
_cell.angle_alpha   90.00
_cell.angle_beta   90.00
_cell.angle_gamma   90.00
#
_symmetry.space_group_name_H-M   'P 1'
#
loop_
_entity.id
_entity.type
_entity.pdbx_description
1 polymer ?
#
loop_
_entity_poly.entity_id
_entity_poly.type
_entity_poly.pdbx_seq_one_letter_code
_entity_poly.pdbx_strand_id
1 'polypeptide(L)'
;MGDDDFKARLRRRQRKATVRAAIELPPEALRGPEPDPEPTRSTQKMRSFRARAESEFAKERELPPDLQSLLRAVLGGRRDQALADELGTDTLGLRALEHRFQLLSGKSVYVAAVEVVNRANRMRRDTIPE
;
A
#
# COMPACT_ATOMS: atom_id res chain seq x y z
N MET A 1 -12.23 37.44 -20.98
CA MET A 1 -12.13 38.26 -19.76
C MET A 1 -13.31 37.85 -18.90
N GLY A 2 -13.21 37.03 -17.85
CA GLY A 2 -12.07 36.50 -17.11
C GLY A 2 -12.58 36.17 -15.70
N ASP A 3 -13.45 35.17 -15.57
CA ASP A 3 -14.14 34.83 -14.31
C ASP A 3 -13.38 33.78 -13.45
N ASP A 4 -12.29 33.21 -13.98
CA ASP A 4 -11.52 32.17 -13.28
C ASP A 4 -10.38 32.72 -12.40
N ASP A 5 -10.08 34.02 -12.44
CA ASP A 5 -9.01 34.64 -11.63
C ASP A 5 -9.48 35.26 -10.30
N PHE A 6 -10.80 35.35 -10.06
CA PHE A 6 -11.33 35.97 -8.84
C PHE A 6 -11.40 35.00 -7.64
N LYS A 7 -11.54 33.69 -7.90
CA LYS A 7 -11.66 32.65 -6.86
C LYS A 7 -10.33 32.23 -6.22
N ALA A 8 -9.20 32.67 -6.76
CA ALA A 8 -7.87 32.31 -6.26
C ALA A 8 -7.29 33.31 -5.22
N ARG A 9 -7.98 34.43 -4.90
CA ARG A 9 -7.40 35.52 -4.09
C ARG A 9 -8.02 35.78 -2.72
N LEU A 10 -9.06 35.06 -2.28
CA LEU A 10 -9.59 35.18 -0.92
C LEU A 10 -9.10 34.05 0.02
N ARG A 11 -7.76 34.01 0.10
CA ARG A 11 -6.92 33.61 1.24
C ARG A 11 -7.69 33.57 2.58
N ARG A 12 -7.60 32.50 3.37
CA ARG A 12 -6.40 32.19 4.16
C ARG A 12 -5.89 33.40 4.96
N ARG A 13 -6.70 33.90 5.92
CA ARG A 13 -6.35 34.69 7.13
C ARG A 13 -7.69 35.21 7.68
N GLN A 14 -8.25 34.71 8.77
CA GLN A 14 -7.99 35.13 10.16
C GLN A 14 -8.66 34.10 11.08
N ARG A 15 -7.92 33.24 11.79
CA ARG A 15 -7.63 33.31 13.24
C ARG A 15 -8.39 34.39 14.06
N LYS A 16 -9.07 33.89 15.11
CA LYS A 16 -9.50 34.52 16.39
C LYS A 16 -10.84 35.28 16.42
N ALA A 17 -11.81 34.65 17.11
CA ALA A 17 -12.80 35.21 18.05
C ALA A 17 -13.91 34.15 18.19
N THR A 18 -13.84 33.20 19.12
CA THR A 18 -14.27 33.33 20.53
C THR A 18 -15.58 34.10 20.70
N VAL A 19 -16.54 33.41 21.33
CA VAL A 19 -17.76 33.91 21.96
C VAL A 19 -18.97 34.09 21.03
N ARG A 20 -19.89 33.12 21.06
CA ARG A 20 -21.23 33.19 21.71
C ARG A 20 -22.22 32.29 20.96
N ALA A 21 -22.38 31.07 21.45
CA ALA A 21 -23.64 30.36 21.33
C ALA A 21 -23.82 29.59 22.64
N ALA A 22 -24.63 30.17 23.51
CA ALA A 22 -25.06 29.58 24.76
C ALA A 22 -25.99 28.40 24.41
N ILE A 23 -25.55 27.19 24.74
CA ILE A 23 -26.42 26.05 24.92
C ILE A 23 -25.97 25.46 26.25
N GLU A 24 -26.79 25.70 27.28
CA GLU A 24 -26.64 25.08 28.59
C GLU A 24 -26.69 23.56 28.42
N LEU A 25 -25.56 22.90 28.68
CA LEU A 25 -25.45 21.45 28.76
C LEU A 25 -25.13 21.08 30.22
N PRO A 26 -25.88 20.14 30.84
CA PRO A 26 -25.69 19.74 32.23
C PRO A 26 -24.32 19.08 32.46
N PRO A 27 -23.71 19.24 33.66
CA PRO A 27 -22.31 18.88 33.94
C PRO A 27 -22.02 17.36 34.06
N GLU A 28 -22.96 16.47 33.75
CA GLU A 28 -22.82 15.02 33.99
C GLU A 28 -22.41 14.19 32.75
N ALA A 29 -22.14 14.83 31.61
CA ALA A 29 -21.70 14.16 30.37
C ALA A 29 -20.17 14.16 30.14
N LEU A 30 -19.37 14.42 31.19
CA LEU A 30 -17.89 14.41 31.14
C LEU A 30 -17.27 13.04 31.45
N ARG A 31 -17.99 11.95 31.17
CA ARG A 31 -17.38 10.63 30.95
C ARG A 31 -17.51 10.29 29.47
N GLY A 32 -16.61 10.86 28.67
CA GLY A 32 -16.40 10.32 27.32
C GLY A 32 -16.00 8.84 27.43
N PRO A 33 -16.41 7.97 26.50
CA PRO A 33 -15.83 6.65 26.41
C PRO A 33 -14.31 6.82 26.31
N GLU A 34 -13.56 6.04 27.09
CA GLU A 34 -12.11 5.98 27.01
C GLU A 34 -11.70 5.92 25.53
N PRO A 35 -10.65 6.64 25.10
CA PRO A 35 -10.14 6.44 23.76
C PRO A 35 -9.81 4.95 23.65
N ASP A 36 -10.47 4.27 22.70
CA ASP A 36 -10.08 2.93 22.28
C ASP A 36 -8.55 2.93 22.16
N PRO A 37 -7.83 1.95 22.74
CA PRO A 37 -6.41 1.89 22.54
C PRO A 37 -6.19 1.86 21.03
N GLU A 38 -5.51 2.89 20.51
CA GLU A 38 -5.04 2.91 19.13
C GLU A 38 -4.50 1.52 18.84
N PRO A 39 -4.92 0.83 17.75
CA PRO A 39 -4.27 -0.42 17.40
C PRO A 39 -2.82 -0.05 17.29
N THR A 40 -2.02 -0.54 18.24
CA THR A 40 -0.60 -0.27 18.32
C THR A 40 -0.07 -0.75 16.99
N ARG A 41 0.12 0.21 16.07
CA ARG A 41 0.94 0.05 14.90
C ARG A 41 2.33 -0.12 15.46
N SER A 42 2.60 -1.35 15.89
CA SER A 42 3.95 -1.86 15.99
C SER A 42 4.44 -2.00 14.55
N THR A 43 4.67 -0.85 13.91
CA THR A 43 5.41 -0.71 12.67
C THR A 43 6.90 -0.76 12.96
N GLN A 44 7.30 -1.59 13.94
CA GLN A 44 8.69 -1.97 14.06
C GLN A 44 8.95 -2.94 12.92
N LYS A 45 9.61 -2.39 11.89
CA LYS A 45 9.98 -3.02 10.61
C LYS A 45 10.77 -4.33 10.83
N MET A 46 10.12 -5.40 11.25
CA MET A 46 10.48 -6.71 10.73
C MET A 46 10.26 -6.59 9.23
N ARG A 47 11.35 -6.59 8.44
CA ARG A 47 11.23 -6.84 7.01
C ARG A 47 10.34 -8.07 6.88
N SER A 48 9.10 -7.88 6.43
CA SER A 48 8.09 -8.94 6.49
C SER A 48 8.67 -10.18 5.79
N PHE A 49 8.39 -11.39 6.30
CA PHE A 49 8.85 -12.64 5.67
C PHE A 49 8.56 -12.64 4.16
N ARG A 50 7.47 -11.97 3.76
CA ARG A 50 7.10 -11.68 2.38
C ARG A 50 8.12 -10.82 1.63
N ALA A 51 8.53 -9.67 2.17
CA ALA A 51 9.54 -8.81 1.55
C ALA A 51 10.91 -9.51 1.44
N ARG A 52 11.25 -10.37 2.42
CA ARG A 52 12.45 -11.22 2.34
C ARG A 52 12.33 -12.26 1.23
N ALA A 53 11.23 -13.00 1.18
CA ALA A 53 10.99 -14.00 0.14
C ALA A 53 10.93 -13.39 -1.27
N GLU A 54 10.31 -12.22 -1.42
CA GLU A 54 10.31 -11.43 -2.67
C GLU A 54 11.74 -11.07 -3.07
N SER A 55 12.54 -10.53 -2.15
CA SER A 55 13.92 -10.14 -2.43
C SER A 55 14.81 -11.32 -2.78
N GLU A 56 14.67 -12.46 -2.09
CA GLU A 56 15.42 -13.68 -2.40
C GLU A 56 15.03 -14.23 -3.78
N PHE A 57 13.74 -14.30 -4.09
CA PHE A 57 13.25 -14.72 -5.41
C PHE A 57 13.76 -13.79 -6.52
N ALA A 58 13.70 -12.47 -6.32
CA ALA A 58 14.18 -11.49 -7.28
C ALA A 58 15.69 -11.61 -7.55
N LYS A 59 16.49 -11.92 -6.52
CA LYS A 59 17.93 -12.16 -6.67
C LYS A 59 18.22 -13.47 -7.40
N GLU A 60 17.54 -14.56 -7.02
CA GLU A 60 17.70 -15.88 -7.64
C GLU A 60 17.36 -15.88 -9.14
N ARG A 61 16.41 -15.03 -9.54
CA ARG A 61 15.93 -14.91 -10.92
C ARG A 61 16.50 -13.70 -11.65
N GLU A 62 17.40 -12.95 -11.01
CA GLU A 62 18.00 -11.72 -11.57
C GLU A 62 16.95 -10.76 -12.14
N LEU A 63 15.82 -10.60 -11.43
CA LEU A 63 14.69 -9.81 -11.92
C LEU A 63 15.08 -8.32 -12.00
N PRO A 64 14.91 -7.67 -13.15
CA PRO A 64 15.10 -6.23 -13.27
C PRO A 64 13.99 -5.46 -12.49
N PRO A 65 14.21 -4.16 -12.18
CA PRO A 65 13.33 -3.41 -11.28
C PRO A 65 11.87 -3.30 -11.72
N ASP A 66 11.62 -3.25 -13.03
CA ASP A 66 10.29 -3.25 -13.63
C ASP A 66 9.55 -4.58 -13.37
N LEU A 67 10.24 -5.71 -13.53
CA LEU A 67 9.68 -7.03 -13.26
C LEU A 67 9.51 -7.32 -11.76
N GLN A 68 10.37 -6.75 -10.92
CA GLN A 68 10.15 -6.74 -9.47
C GLN A 68 8.90 -5.94 -9.09
N SER A 69 8.66 -4.81 -9.75
CA SER A 69 7.47 -3.98 -9.52
C SER A 69 6.19 -4.72 -9.94
N LEU A 70 6.22 -5.40 -11.09
CA LEU A 70 5.13 -6.30 -11.52
C LEU A 70 4.83 -7.37 -10.47
N LEU A 71 5.85 -8.09 -9.99
CA LEU A 71 5.67 -9.13 -8.97
C LEU A 71 5.12 -8.55 -7.66
N ARG A 72 5.61 -7.38 -7.23
CA ARG A 72 5.16 -6.71 -6.01
C ARG A 72 3.69 -6.29 -6.11
N ALA A 73 3.26 -5.74 -7.24
CA ALA A 73 1.87 -5.35 -7.46
C ALA A 73 0.94 -6.57 -7.44
N VAL A 74 1.34 -7.69 -8.07
CA VAL A 74 0.61 -8.97 -8.01
C VAL A 74 0.55 -9.52 -6.58
N LEU A 75 1.64 -9.43 -5.82
CA LEU A 75 1.65 -9.74 -4.38
C LEU A 75 0.72 -8.80 -3.60
N GLY A 76 0.60 -7.53 -3.99
CA GLY A 76 -0.40 -6.59 -3.49
C GLY A 76 -1.86 -6.98 -3.79
N GLY A 77 -2.08 -8.02 -4.60
CA GLY A 77 -3.40 -8.51 -4.99
C GLY A 77 -3.96 -7.83 -6.24
N ARG A 78 -3.15 -7.05 -6.96
CA ARG A 78 -3.57 -6.39 -8.21
C ARG A 78 -3.63 -7.38 -9.36
N ARG A 79 -4.59 -7.16 -10.26
CA ARG A 79 -4.80 -7.92 -11.50
C ARG A 79 -5.37 -7.01 -12.59
N ASP A 80 -5.25 -7.44 -13.83
CA ASP A 80 -5.89 -6.82 -15.00
C ASP A 80 -5.66 -5.30 -15.06
N GLN A 81 -6.72 -4.51 -15.25
CA GLN A 81 -6.62 -3.06 -15.39
C GLN A 81 -6.00 -2.40 -14.14
N ALA A 82 -6.33 -2.86 -12.94
CA ALA A 82 -5.77 -2.31 -11.71
C ALA A 82 -4.25 -2.56 -11.59
N LEU A 83 -3.75 -3.66 -12.19
CA LEU A 83 -2.33 -3.95 -12.28
C LEU A 83 -1.64 -3.07 -13.33
N ALA A 84 -2.29 -2.85 -14.48
CA ALA A 84 -1.79 -1.96 -15.52
C ALA A 84 -1.68 -0.51 -15.00
N ASP A 85 -2.73 -0.02 -14.31
CA ASP A 85 -2.77 1.32 -13.73
C ASP A 85 -1.68 1.51 -12.67
N GLU A 86 -1.46 0.52 -11.80
CA GLU A 86 -0.40 0.58 -10.76
C GLU A 86 1.01 0.61 -11.36
N LEU A 87 1.22 -0.05 -12.50
CA LEU A 87 2.50 -0.06 -13.22
C LEU A 87 2.65 1.11 -14.20
N GLY A 88 1.64 1.98 -14.32
CA GLY A 88 1.66 3.10 -15.26
C GLY A 88 1.72 2.67 -16.72
N THR A 89 1.08 1.54 -17.06
CA THR A 89 1.08 0.96 -18.41
C THR A 89 -0.33 0.66 -18.88
N ASP A 90 -0.49 0.32 -20.16
CA ASP A 90 -1.76 -0.15 -20.72
C ASP A 90 -1.84 -1.68 -20.71
N THR A 91 -2.94 -2.23 -21.23
CA THR A 91 -3.16 -3.70 -21.25
C THR A 91 -2.13 -4.43 -22.12
N LEU A 92 -1.62 -3.82 -23.18
CA LEU A 92 -0.63 -4.42 -24.06
C LEU A 92 0.77 -4.40 -23.42
N GLY A 93 1.13 -3.30 -22.78
CA GLY A 93 2.36 -3.16 -22.00
C GLY A 93 2.39 -4.09 -20.79
N LEU A 94 1.26 -4.28 -20.11
CA LEU A 94 1.14 -5.29 -19.05
C LEU A 94 1.43 -6.70 -19.58
N ARG A 95 0.82 -7.10 -20.71
CA ARG A 95 1.09 -8.41 -21.32
C ARG A 95 2.55 -8.57 -21.74
N ALA A 96 3.19 -7.51 -22.24
CA ALA A 96 4.60 -7.53 -22.60
C ALA A 96 5.50 -7.74 -21.36
N LEU A 97 5.19 -7.07 -20.24
CA LEU A 97 5.88 -7.27 -18.97
C LEU A 97 5.69 -8.69 -18.42
N GLU A 98 4.46 -9.22 -18.45
CA GLU A 98 4.16 -10.60 -18.03
C GLU A 98 4.89 -11.63 -18.89
N HIS A 99 4.92 -11.44 -20.21
CA HIS A 99 5.64 -12.31 -21.13
C HIS A 99 7.16 -12.27 -20.87
N ARG A 100 7.74 -11.09 -20.71
CA ARG A 100 9.16 -10.94 -20.38
C ARG A 100 9.49 -11.53 -19.01
N PHE A 101 8.60 -11.38 -18.03
CA PHE A 101 8.72 -12.04 -16.72
C PHE A 101 8.78 -13.55 -16.88
N GLN A 102 7.90 -14.12 -17.70
CA GLN A 102 7.85 -15.55 -17.94
C GLN A 102 9.10 -16.07 -18.63
N LEU A 103 9.62 -15.35 -19.63
CA LEU A 103 10.87 -15.72 -20.31
C LEU A 103 12.06 -15.74 -19.34
N LEU A 104 12.14 -14.77 -18.43
CA LEU A 104 13.25 -14.66 -17.49
C LEU A 104 13.15 -15.66 -16.32
N SER A 105 11.95 -15.78 -15.73
CA SER A 105 11.75 -16.59 -14.52
C SER A 105 11.38 -18.05 -14.81
N GLY A 106 11.01 -18.38 -16.05
CA GLY A 106 10.50 -19.69 -16.47
C GLY A 106 9.08 -20.00 -15.98
N LYS A 107 8.37 -19.03 -15.37
CA LYS A 107 7.02 -19.21 -14.80
C LYS A 107 6.20 -17.93 -14.97
N SER A 108 4.87 -18.04 -14.94
CA SER A 108 4.03 -16.83 -14.91
C SER A 108 4.21 -16.07 -13.60
N VAL A 109 3.99 -14.74 -13.63
CA VAL A 109 4.12 -13.90 -12.43
C VAL A 109 3.18 -14.33 -11.30
N TYR A 110 2.01 -14.86 -11.63
CA TYR A 110 1.05 -15.37 -10.65
C TYR A 110 1.56 -16.62 -9.93
N VAL A 111 2.19 -17.55 -10.66
CA VAL A 111 2.82 -18.75 -10.05
C VAL A 111 4.01 -18.33 -9.18
N ALA A 112 4.82 -17.39 -9.65
CA ALA A 112 5.92 -16.82 -8.87
C ALA A 112 5.43 -16.14 -7.57
N ALA A 113 4.32 -15.39 -7.63
CA ALA A 113 3.72 -14.77 -6.46
C ALA A 113 3.27 -15.81 -5.40
N VAL A 114 2.66 -16.91 -5.83
CA VAL A 114 2.30 -18.03 -4.94
C VAL A 114 3.55 -18.66 -4.33
N GLU A 115 4.61 -18.87 -5.12
CA GLU A 115 5.88 -19.41 -4.63
C GLU A 115 6.50 -18.51 -3.54
N VAL A 116 6.49 -17.20 -3.75
CA VAL A 116 6.97 -16.21 -2.76
C VAL A 116 6.14 -16.26 -1.48
N VAL A 117 4.80 -16.35 -1.57
CA VAL A 117 3.92 -16.46 -0.39
C VAL A 117 4.19 -17.77 0.37
N ASN A 118 4.31 -18.89 -0.34
CA ASN A 118 4.61 -20.18 0.28
C ASN A 118 5.98 -20.18 0.95
N ARG A 119 6.98 -19.55 0.32
CA ARG A 119 8.31 -19.38 0.90
C ARG A 119 8.27 -18.52 2.16
N ALA A 120 7.55 -17.40 2.14
CA ALA A 120 7.36 -16.55 3.31
C ALA A 120 6.66 -17.30 4.47
N ASN A 121 5.66 -18.14 4.16
CA ASN A 121 4.98 -18.96 5.15
C ASN A 121 5.90 -20.01 5.78
N ARG A 122 6.78 -20.66 4.99
CA ARG A 122 7.82 -21.56 5.52
C ARG A 122 8.76 -20.84 6.47
N MET A 123 9.32 -19.70 6.04
CA MET A 123 10.20 -18.88 6.89
C MET A 123 9.54 -18.50 8.22
N ARG A 124 8.25 -18.17 8.21
CA ARG A 124 7.50 -17.84 9.42
C ARG A 124 7.39 -19.03 10.37
N ARG A 125 7.07 -20.22 9.85
CA ARG A 125 6.96 -21.46 10.65
C ARG A 125 8.31 -21.85 11.26
N ASP A 126 9.39 -21.74 10.49
CA ASP A 126 10.73 -22.08 10.96
C ASP A 126 11.24 -21.12 12.06
N THR A 127 10.69 -19.90 12.13
CA THR A 127 11.11 -18.87 13.09
C THR A 127 10.31 -18.91 14.40
N ILE A 128 9.11 -19.47 14.40
CA ILE A 128 8.23 -19.55 15.58
C ILE A 128 8.00 -21.04 15.89
N PRO A 129 8.88 -21.69 16.67
CA PRO A 129 8.57 -23.02 17.19
C PRO A 129 7.35 -22.94 18.12
N GLU A 130 6.47 -23.94 18.03
CA GLU A 130 5.23 -24.06 18.82
C GLU A 130 5.48 -24.04 20.34
#